data_AF-A0A960KRY7-F1
#
_entry.id   AF-A0A960KRY7-F1
#
_cell.length_a   1.000
_cell.length_b   1.000
_cell.length_c   1.000
_cell.angle_alpha   90.00
_cell.angle_beta   90.00
_cell.angle_gamma   90.00
#
_symmetry.space_group_name_H-M   'P 1'
#
loop_
_entity.id
_entity.type
_entity.pdbx_description
1 polymer ?
#
loop_
_entity_poly.entity_id
_entity_poly.type
_entity_poly.pdbx_seq_one_letter_code
_entity_poly.pdbx_strand_id
1 'polypeptide(L)'
;MLKLVKSLFGGAKKSDRREQTIQLYTPDLLKIKSFGEGLSALSEEQLKAKTDEFRARLKAGETTDDILHEAFAVVKEAAQRLKDARHEYLVVGNPAVWDMVHYDVQLIGGIALHRGGIAEMATGEGK
;
A
#
# COMPACT_ATOMS: atom_id res chain seq x y z
N MET A 1 40.05 -1.27 -13.57
CA MET A 1 40.27 -2.74 -13.57
C MET A 1 39.31 -3.51 -12.64
N LEU A 2 39.06 -3.08 -11.39
CA LEU A 2 38.14 -3.81 -10.48
C LEU A 2 36.68 -3.93 -10.95
N LYS A 3 36.13 -2.92 -11.68
CA LYS A 3 34.75 -2.98 -12.21
C LYS A 3 34.57 -4.04 -13.30
N LEU A 4 35.62 -4.33 -14.07
CA LEU A 4 35.56 -5.26 -15.20
C LEU A 4 35.61 -6.73 -14.72
N VAL A 5 36.43 -7.01 -13.70
CA VAL A 5 36.52 -8.34 -13.06
C VAL A 5 35.20 -8.70 -12.36
N LYS A 6 34.53 -7.73 -11.72
CA LYS A 6 33.22 -7.96 -11.08
C LYS A 6 32.10 -8.22 -12.09
N SER A 7 32.19 -7.66 -13.30
CA SER A 7 31.26 -7.91 -14.42
C SER A 7 31.47 -9.29 -15.06
N LEU A 8 32.71 -9.74 -15.17
CA LEU A 8 33.08 -11.00 -15.84
C LEU A 8 32.99 -12.24 -14.93
N PHE A 9 33.18 -12.09 -13.62
CA PHE A 9 33.13 -13.19 -12.64
C PHE A 9 31.98 -13.07 -11.62
N GLY A 10 31.30 -11.92 -11.57
CA GLY A 10 30.05 -11.80 -10.84
C GLY A 10 28.93 -12.39 -11.68
N GLY A 11 28.78 -13.72 -11.62
CA GLY A 11 27.69 -14.42 -12.30
C GLY A 11 26.38 -13.67 -12.09
N ALA A 12 25.63 -13.47 -13.18
CA ALA A 12 24.33 -12.80 -13.13
C ALA A 12 23.52 -13.39 -11.98
N LYS A 13 23.38 -12.65 -10.87
CA LYS A 13 22.39 -13.00 -9.87
C LYS A 13 21.07 -12.97 -10.63
N LYS A 14 20.49 -14.14 -10.88
CA LYS A 14 19.06 -14.25 -11.21
C LYS A 14 18.38 -13.50 -10.08
N SER A 15 17.96 -12.25 -10.30
CA SER A 15 17.17 -11.57 -9.29
C SER A 15 15.95 -12.43 -9.07
N ASP A 16 15.67 -12.72 -7.81
CA ASP A 16 14.52 -13.52 -7.45
C ASP A 16 13.27 -12.85 -8.04
N ARG A 17 12.31 -13.62 -8.54
CA ARG A 17 11.04 -13.11 -9.08
C ARG A 17 10.36 -12.17 -8.07
N ARG A 18 10.54 -12.44 -6.78
CA ARG A 18 10.08 -11.57 -5.69
C ARG A 18 10.75 -10.20 -5.72
N GLU A 19 12.07 -10.16 -5.85
CA GLU A 19 12.83 -8.91 -5.93
C GLU A 19 12.45 -8.10 -7.16
N GLN A 20 12.24 -8.75 -8.31
CA GLN A 20 11.74 -8.10 -9.53
C GLN A 20 10.34 -7.51 -9.33
N THR A 21 9.46 -8.23 -8.64
CA THR A 21 8.11 -7.76 -8.33
C THR A 21 8.15 -6.53 -7.43
N ILE A 22 8.97 -6.56 -6.37
CA ILE A 22 9.15 -5.40 -5.48
C ILE A 22 9.68 -4.20 -6.27
N GLN A 23 10.68 -4.39 -7.13
CA GLN A 23 11.22 -3.32 -7.96
C GLN A 23 10.18 -2.74 -8.92
N LEU A 24 9.31 -3.59 -9.51
CA LEU A 24 8.22 -3.17 -10.40
C LEU A 24 7.23 -2.23 -9.70
N TYR A 25 6.85 -2.52 -8.45
CA TYR A 25 5.86 -1.73 -7.71
C TYR A 25 6.46 -0.65 -6.81
N THR A 26 7.79 -0.61 -6.64
CA THR A 26 8.47 0.44 -5.87
C THR A 26 8.06 1.87 -6.27
N PRO A 27 7.93 2.23 -7.56
CA PRO A 27 7.49 3.56 -7.95
C PRO A 27 6.08 3.91 -7.43
N ASP A 28 5.15 2.95 -7.46
CA ASP A 28 3.80 3.13 -6.92
C ASP A 28 3.82 3.28 -5.40
N LEU A 29 4.63 2.47 -4.71
CA LEU A 29 4.83 2.56 -3.27
C LEU A 29 5.35 3.94 -2.85
N LEU A 30 6.32 4.49 -3.58
CA LEU A 30 6.87 5.81 -3.28
C LEU A 30 5.82 6.92 -3.46
N LYS A 31 4.96 6.82 -4.48
CA LYS A 31 3.83 7.74 -4.65
C LYS A 31 2.86 7.66 -3.47
N ILE A 32 2.49 6.45 -3.03
CA ILE A 32 1.62 6.27 -1.85
C ILE A 32 2.25 6.92 -0.61
N LYS A 33 3.54 6.69 -0.37
CA LYS A 33 4.26 7.28 0.76
C LYS A 33 4.24 8.82 0.69
N SER A 34 4.49 9.37 -0.49
CA SER A 34 4.46 10.82 -0.72
C SER A 34 3.06 11.41 -0.48
N PHE A 35 1.99 10.76 -0.95
CA PHE A 35 0.61 11.20 -0.60
C PHE A 35 0.28 11.04 0.88
N GLY A 36 0.94 10.11 1.57
CA GLY A 36 0.80 9.93 3.02
C GLY A 36 1.44 11.06 3.83
N GLU A 37 2.37 11.82 3.24
CA GLU A 37 3.00 12.96 3.91
C GLU A 37 1.93 14.03 4.22
N GLY A 38 1.74 14.32 5.50
CA GLY A 38 0.78 15.31 5.98
C GLY A 38 -0.63 14.80 6.25
N LEU A 39 -0.98 13.54 5.90
CA LEU A 39 -2.30 12.99 6.25
C LEU A 39 -2.54 12.91 7.76
N SER A 40 -1.48 12.68 8.54
CA SER A 40 -1.53 12.69 10.00
C SER A 40 -1.93 14.04 10.61
N ALA A 41 -1.78 15.15 9.87
CA ALA A 41 -2.19 16.47 10.30
C ALA A 41 -3.69 16.75 10.08
N LEU A 42 -4.39 15.90 9.32
CA LEU A 42 -5.83 16.05 9.07
C LEU A 42 -6.66 15.69 10.31
N SER A 43 -7.77 16.39 10.53
CA SER A 43 -8.78 15.95 11.50
C SER A 43 -9.45 14.64 11.06
N GLU A 44 -10.24 14.03 11.94
CA GLU A 44 -11.01 12.83 11.59
C GLU A 44 -12.03 13.12 10.47
N GLU A 45 -12.70 14.27 10.55
CA GLU A 45 -13.68 14.74 9.56
C GLU A 45 -13.02 14.99 8.21
N GLN A 46 -11.83 15.61 8.21
CA GLN A 46 -11.07 15.86 6.99
C GLN A 46 -10.62 14.57 6.31
N LEU A 47 -10.14 13.58 7.08
CA LEU A 47 -9.76 12.29 6.53
C LEU A 47 -10.97 11.54 5.96
N LYS A 48 -12.12 11.56 6.66
CA LYS A 48 -13.37 10.97 6.16
C LYS A 48 -13.85 11.64 4.88
N ALA A 49 -13.76 12.96 4.78
CA ALA A 49 -14.19 13.74 3.63
C ALA A 49 -13.43 13.39 2.33
N LYS A 50 -12.22 12.82 2.41
CA LYS A 50 -11.50 12.30 1.23
C LYS A 50 -12.32 11.28 0.44
N THR A 51 -13.19 10.52 1.10
CA THR A 51 -14.10 9.58 0.41
C THR A 51 -15.04 10.29 -0.55
N ASP A 52 -15.66 11.39 -0.11
CA ASP A 52 -16.59 12.16 -0.94
C ASP A 52 -15.84 12.90 -2.05
N GLU A 53 -14.64 13.38 -1.76
CA GLU A 53 -13.73 13.95 -2.77
C GLU A 53 -13.40 12.95 -3.88
N PHE A 54 -12.98 11.72 -3.53
CA PHE A 54 -12.68 10.68 -4.52
C PHE A 54 -13.91 10.30 -5.34
N ARG A 55 -15.09 10.17 -4.71
CA ARG A 55 -16.35 9.92 -5.44
C ARG A 55 -16.67 11.03 -6.44
N ALA A 56 -16.46 12.29 -6.05
CA ALA A 56 -16.68 13.44 -6.93
C ALA A 56 -15.69 13.45 -8.11
N ARG A 57 -14.41 13.18 -7.87
CA ARG A 57 -13.37 13.08 -8.91
C ARG A 57 -13.65 11.97 -9.92
N LEU A 58 -14.04 10.79 -9.45
CA LEU A 58 -14.44 9.68 -10.32
C LEU A 58 -15.67 10.04 -11.16
N LYS A 59 -16.66 10.72 -10.57
CA LYS A 59 -17.83 11.21 -11.32
C LYS A 59 -17.46 12.27 -12.36
N ALA A 60 -16.40 13.05 -12.11
CA ALA A 60 -15.88 14.04 -13.04
C ALA A 60 -15.01 13.44 -14.17
N GLY A 61 -14.75 12.13 -14.15
CA GLY A 61 -14.08 11.41 -15.24
C GLY A 61 -12.67 10.94 -14.91
N GLU A 62 -12.16 11.18 -13.70
CA GLU A 62 -10.96 10.47 -13.23
C GLU A 62 -11.25 8.97 -13.12
N THR A 63 -10.21 8.16 -13.31
CA THR A 63 -10.27 6.71 -13.18
C THR A 63 -9.82 6.27 -11.79
N THR A 64 -10.07 5.01 -11.47
CA THR A 64 -9.56 4.41 -10.24
C THR A 64 -8.03 4.32 -10.21
N ASP A 65 -7.37 4.32 -11.37
CA ASP A 65 -5.90 4.38 -11.47
C ASP A 65 -5.38 5.77 -11.09
N ASP A 66 -6.11 6.82 -11.45
CA ASP A 66 -5.72 8.21 -11.16
C ASP A 66 -5.74 8.52 -9.66
N ILE A 67 -6.70 7.95 -8.93
CA ILE A 67 -6.82 8.15 -7.48
C ILE A 67 -6.09 7.09 -6.64
N LEU A 68 -5.49 6.07 -7.28
CA LEU A 68 -5.02 4.86 -6.60
C LEU A 68 -4.05 5.17 -5.45
N HIS A 69 -3.01 5.95 -5.71
CA HIS A 69 -1.95 6.15 -4.73
C HIS A 69 -2.44 6.96 -3.53
N GLU A 70 -3.28 7.95 -3.77
CA GLU A 70 -3.86 8.79 -2.74
C GLU A 70 -4.89 8.03 -1.90
N ALA A 71 -5.75 7.23 -2.54
CA ALA A 71 -6.70 6.37 -1.85
C ALA A 71 -6.00 5.36 -0.94
N PHE A 72 -4.92 4.72 -1.41
CA PHE A 72 -4.13 3.79 -0.60
C PHE A 72 -3.44 4.50 0.58
N ALA A 73 -2.96 5.73 0.39
CA ALA A 73 -2.39 6.53 1.48
C ALA A 73 -3.44 6.84 2.56
N VAL A 74 -4.65 7.23 2.17
CA VAL A 74 -5.78 7.49 3.08
C VAL A 74 -6.19 6.21 3.83
N VAL A 75 -6.25 5.05 3.17
CA VAL A 75 -6.55 3.76 3.83
C VAL A 75 -5.48 3.41 4.85
N LYS A 76 -4.20 3.61 4.53
CA LYS A 76 -3.10 3.35 5.46
C LYS A 76 -3.16 4.25 6.69
N GLU A 77 -3.44 5.55 6.50
CA GLU A 77 -3.64 6.49 7.60
C GLU A 77 -4.86 6.11 8.46
N ALA A 78 -5.97 5.71 7.84
CA ALA A 78 -7.15 5.25 8.57
C ALA A 78 -6.84 4.01 9.43
N ALA A 79 -6.09 3.04 8.90
CA ALA A 79 -5.64 1.87 9.65
C ALA A 79 -4.73 2.25 10.84
N GLN A 80 -3.84 3.23 10.66
CA GLN A 80 -3.02 3.78 11.74
C GLN A 80 -3.89 4.39 12.85
N ARG A 81 -4.88 5.21 12.50
CA ARG A 81 -5.79 5.83 13.49
C ARG A 81 -6.64 4.81 14.23
N LEU A 82 -7.15 3.79 13.53
CA LEU A 82 -7.91 2.71 14.18
C LEU A 82 -7.05 1.95 15.19
N LYS A 83 -5.77 1.72 14.87
CA LYS A 83 -4.81 1.10 15.78
C LYS A 83 -4.56 1.97 17.00
N ASP A 84 -4.27 3.25 16.80
CA ASP A 84 -3.97 4.18 17.89
C ASP A 84 -5.18 4.40 18.81
N ALA A 85 -6.39 4.43 18.25
CA ALA A 85 -7.64 4.49 18.99
C ALA A 85 -8.02 3.17 19.67
N ARG A 86 -7.25 2.09 19.45
CA ARG A 86 -7.56 0.72 19.90
C ARG A 86 -8.99 0.32 19.54
N HIS A 87 -9.40 0.62 18.32
CA HIS A 87 -10.77 0.41 17.87
C HIS A 87 -11.18 -1.06 18.04
N GLU A 88 -12.31 -1.29 18.70
CA GLU A 88 -12.87 -2.63 18.91
C GLU A 88 -13.91 -2.95 17.84
N TYR A 89 -13.83 -4.16 17.30
CA TYR A 89 -14.77 -4.70 16.32
C TYR A 89 -15.08 -6.16 16.61
N LEU A 90 -16.20 -6.66 16.09
CA LEU A 90 -16.63 -8.04 16.31
C LEU A 90 -16.10 -8.96 15.21
N VAL A 91 -15.40 -10.02 15.61
CA VAL A 91 -14.94 -11.11 14.75
C VAL A 91 -15.67 -12.38 15.15
N VAL A 92 -16.62 -12.80 14.32
CA VAL A 92 -17.46 -13.99 14.60
C VAL A 92 -18.09 -13.91 16.00
N GLY A 93 -18.58 -12.72 16.36
CA GLY A 93 -19.21 -12.44 17.66
C GLY A 93 -18.24 -12.18 18.82
N ASN A 94 -16.93 -12.31 18.63
CA ASN A 94 -15.93 -12.03 19.66
C ASN A 94 -15.34 -10.63 19.48
N PRO A 95 -15.17 -9.83 20.55
CA PRO A 95 -14.48 -8.55 20.45
C PRO A 95 -13.01 -8.76 20.10
N ALA A 96 -12.53 -7.97 19.14
CA ALA A 96 -11.15 -7.91 18.72
C ALA A 96 -10.73 -6.44 18.62
N VAL A 97 -9.46 -6.15 18.92
CA VAL A 97 -8.88 -4.81 18.78
C VAL A 97 -8.18 -4.73 17.44
N TRP A 98 -8.34 -3.60 16.74
CA TRP A 98 -7.58 -3.31 15.54
C TRP A 98 -6.10 -3.06 15.90
N ASP A 99 -5.22 -3.96 15.48
CA ASP A 99 -3.78 -3.87 15.76
C ASP A 99 -2.94 -4.05 14.49
N MET A 100 -3.34 -3.38 13.40
CA MET A 100 -2.69 -3.54 12.10
C MET A 100 -2.49 -2.20 11.37
N VAL A 101 -1.34 -2.06 10.73
CA VAL A 101 -1.01 -0.98 9.82
C VAL A 101 -0.34 -1.59 8.60
N HIS A 102 -0.77 -1.18 7.41
CA HIS A 102 -0.34 -1.80 6.17
C HIS A 102 1.19 -1.67 5.96
N TYR A 103 1.86 -2.81 5.84
CA TYR A 103 3.24 -2.92 5.39
C TYR A 103 3.37 -2.66 3.89
N ASP A 104 4.59 -2.35 3.44
CA ASP A 104 4.86 -2.06 2.03
C ASP A 104 4.46 -3.23 1.11
N VAL A 105 4.70 -4.47 1.53
CA VAL A 105 4.32 -5.68 0.77
C VAL A 105 2.80 -5.84 0.64
N GLN A 106 2.03 -5.39 1.64
CA GLN A 106 0.56 -5.42 1.59
C GLN A 106 0.02 -4.36 0.62
N LEU A 107 0.63 -3.17 0.59
CA LEU A 107 0.30 -2.15 -0.40
C LEU A 107 0.60 -2.64 -1.82
N ILE A 108 1.75 -3.29 -2.02
CA ILE A 108 2.10 -3.93 -3.31
C ILE A 108 1.07 -4.99 -3.69
N GLY A 109 0.66 -5.84 -2.74
CA GLY A 109 -0.39 -6.83 -2.94
C GLY A 109 -1.71 -6.19 -3.38
N GLY A 110 -2.15 -5.13 -2.72
CA GLY A 110 -3.35 -4.39 -3.07
C GLY A 110 -3.29 -3.75 -4.48
N ILE A 111 -2.15 -3.19 -4.88
CA ILE A 111 -1.96 -2.65 -6.24
C ILE A 111 -2.03 -3.78 -7.28
N ALA A 112 -1.41 -4.92 -6.98
CA ALA A 112 -1.45 -6.07 -7.88
C ALA A 112 -2.90 -6.56 -8.10
N LEU A 113 -3.69 -6.65 -7.03
CA LEU A 113 -5.12 -6.99 -7.11
C LEU A 113 -5.92 -5.96 -7.90
N HIS A 114 -5.69 -4.67 -7.64
CA HIS A 114 -6.33 -3.57 -8.37
C HIS A 114 -6.11 -3.66 -9.89
N ARG A 115 -4.89 -4.03 -10.30
CA ARG A 115 -4.52 -4.21 -11.72
C ARG A 115 -4.97 -5.56 -12.30
N GLY A 116 -5.84 -6.31 -11.60
CA GLY A 116 -6.36 -7.61 -12.04
C GLY A 116 -5.35 -8.76 -11.96
N GLY A 117 -4.25 -8.57 -11.23
CA GLY A 117 -3.24 -9.60 -11.00
C GLY A 117 -3.57 -10.52 -9.81
N ILE A 118 -2.71 -11.52 -9.59
CA ILE A 118 -2.77 -12.41 -8.43
C ILE A 118 -1.68 -12.00 -7.44
N ALA A 119 -2.07 -11.60 -6.23
CA ALA A 119 -1.14 -11.29 -5.15
C ALA A 119 -0.78 -12.57 -4.35
N GLU A 120 0.31 -13.24 -4.73
CA GLU A 120 0.83 -14.39 -3.98
C GLU A 120 1.56 -13.90 -2.72
N MET A 121 0.87 -13.95 -1.58
CA MET A 121 1.42 -13.59 -0.26
C MET A 121 1.35 -14.79 0.68
N ALA A 122 2.40 -15.04 1.46
CA ALA A 122 2.44 -16.13 2.42
C ALA A 122 1.35 -15.99 3.50
N THR A 123 1.05 -17.08 4.21
CA THR A 123 0.18 -17.02 5.40
C THR A 123 0.87 -16.20 6.49
N GLY A 124 0.11 -15.30 7.12
CA GLY A 124 0.65 -14.35 8.10
C GLY A 124 1.02 -12.97 7.53
N GLU A 125 1.04 -12.81 6.20
CA GLU A 125 1.31 -11.52 5.54
C GLU A 125 0.09 -10.57 5.53
N GLY A 126 -1.03 -10.96 6.14
CA GLY A 126 -2.28 -10.18 6.19
C GLY A 126 -2.91 -9.96 4.81
N LYS A 127 -3.35 -11.05 4.17
CA LYS A 127 -4.24 -11.03 2.99
C LYS A 127 -5.68 -10.79 3.42
#